data_AF-A0A0K8LXK5-F1
#
_entry.id   AF-A0A0K8LXK5-F1
#
_cell.length_a   1.000
_cell.length_b   1.000
_cell.length_c   1.000
_cell.angle_alpha   90.00
_cell.angle_beta   90.00
_cell.angle_gamma   90.00
#
_symmetry.space_group_name_H-M   'P 1'
#
loop_
_entity.id
_entity.type
_entity.pdbx_description
1 polymer ?
#
loop_
_entity_poly.entity_id
_entity_poly.type
_entity_poly.pdbx_seq_one_letter_code
_entity_poly.pdbx_strand_id
1 'polypeptide(L)'
;MNTAVNANVVHESEAQRQHARIKIPAKLRLLNDKPNAPLVRIEDLSAGGLSFVAPAGLTYTTGEVIKGRLQFLIDNLGLAMDVEMQVRSVDNASSRIGCQFQNLEAQDIATLRHLITSHLSGEIVSLGEVLATLQRDNFTKARKVKGSDSGMSALGRLRAVTFSLGIFIVGLAAFGFIFKTVYGLYFVSHASAGLVSIPSMDVTMPREGTVQSLVAQNGEATKGAPLATFNTSMLEMLKGSLTGEDLQPAKIEELYGKQMSGTMTSPCDCVVARQLVADGQFASKGQVIFQLVPRNAPATVEARFTYRQFNDVKPGTRVSFQIAGEDKLRTGQIVSSTNLSDTDLSTDIRVQIKPDESLSSSLAGRPVEVVSDRGPSVNWLLDKAMAAGL
;
A
#
# COMPACT_ATOMS: atom_id res chain seq x y z
N MET A 1 29.94 57.99 -31.30
CA MET A 1 28.75 57.13 -31.37
C MET A 1 29.24 55.70 -31.58
N ASN A 2 29.34 54.92 -30.51
CA ASN A 2 29.82 53.54 -30.53
C ASN A 2 28.61 52.61 -30.51
N THR A 3 28.32 51.97 -31.63
CA THR A 3 27.34 50.89 -31.73
C THR A 3 28.00 49.59 -31.28
N ALA A 4 27.76 49.20 -30.03
CA ALA A 4 28.16 47.91 -29.51
C ALA A 4 27.39 46.80 -30.24
N VAL A 5 28.12 46.02 -31.02
CA VAL A 5 27.68 44.76 -31.62
C VAL A 5 27.54 43.74 -30.49
N ASN A 6 26.31 43.40 -30.11
CA ASN A 6 26.05 42.27 -29.23
C ASN A 6 26.32 40.97 -29.99
N ALA A 7 27.57 40.51 -29.90
CA ALA A 7 27.98 39.20 -30.36
C ALA A 7 27.44 38.14 -29.37
N ASN A 8 26.29 37.56 -29.69
CA ASN A 8 25.81 36.34 -29.05
C ASN A 8 26.64 35.17 -29.60
N VAL A 9 27.88 35.05 -29.12
CA VAL A 9 28.79 33.96 -29.46
C VAL A 9 28.33 32.71 -28.71
N VAL A 10 27.56 31.87 -29.40
CA VAL A 10 27.28 30.51 -28.96
C VAL A 10 28.54 29.68 -29.22
N HIS A 11 29.20 29.29 -28.14
CA HIS A 11 30.33 28.37 -28.16
C HIS A 11 29.83 26.96 -28.49
N GLU A 12 29.93 26.59 -29.76
CA GLU A 12 30.34 25.26 -30.23
C GLU A 12 30.88 25.44 -31.64
N SER A 13 32.07 26.05 -31.68
CA SER A 13 32.84 26.27 -32.90
C SER A 13 33.81 25.10 -33.08
N GLU A 14 33.38 24.01 -33.70
CA GLU A 14 34.33 23.27 -34.53
C GLU A 14 34.61 24.15 -35.75
N ALA A 15 35.71 24.91 -35.68
CA ALA A 15 36.24 25.70 -36.77
C ALA A 15 36.79 24.80 -37.88
N GLN A 16 35.91 24.06 -38.56
CA GLN A 16 36.24 23.40 -39.82
C GLN A 16 35.90 24.33 -40.98
N ARG A 17 36.80 24.35 -41.98
CA ARG A 17 36.83 25.26 -43.14
C ARG A 17 35.45 25.38 -43.80
N GLN A 18 34.76 26.50 -43.62
CA GLN A 18 33.40 26.77 -44.12
C GLN A 18 33.26 26.79 -45.66
N HIS A 19 34.33 26.51 -46.41
CA HIS A 19 34.39 26.67 -47.87
C HIS A 19 35.02 25.48 -48.61
N ALA A 20 35.03 24.28 -48.02
CA ALA A 20 35.44 23.10 -48.76
C ALA A 20 34.44 22.84 -49.90
N ARG A 21 34.91 22.96 -51.15
CA ARG A 21 34.18 22.55 -52.34
C ARG A 21 34.65 21.17 -52.73
N ILE A 22 33.74 20.22 -52.75
CA ILE A 22 34.06 18.82 -52.96
C ILE A 22 33.33 18.26 -54.16
N LYS A 23 33.96 17.28 -54.81
CA LYS A 23 33.41 16.57 -55.97
C LYS A 23 32.75 15.28 -55.48
N ILE A 24 31.49 15.38 -55.05
CA ILE A 24 30.68 14.21 -54.67
C ILE A 24 29.89 13.71 -55.89
N PRO A 25 29.77 12.40 -56.11
CA PRO A 25 28.86 11.84 -57.11
C PRO A 25 27.40 12.13 -56.72
N ALA A 26 26.90 13.29 -57.14
CA ALA A 26 25.54 13.74 -56.93
C ALA A 26 24.92 14.21 -58.25
N LYS A 27 23.60 14.03 -58.37
CA LYS A 27 22.82 14.49 -59.50
C LYS A 27 21.77 15.48 -59.04
N LEU A 28 21.55 16.52 -59.82
CA LEU A 28 20.52 17.53 -59.59
C LEU A 28 19.40 17.36 -60.61
N ARG A 29 18.19 17.12 -60.13
CA ARG A 29 16.99 17.13 -60.97
C ARG A 29 16.37 18.52 -60.92
N LEU A 30 16.33 19.23 -62.03
CA LEU A 30 15.84 20.61 -62.11
C LEU A 30 14.31 20.62 -62.29
N LEU A 31 13.58 21.09 -61.28
CA LEU A 31 12.11 21.06 -61.24
C LEU A 31 11.55 22.31 -61.96
N ASN A 32 11.58 22.30 -63.29
CA ASN A 32 11.15 23.44 -64.13
C ASN A 32 9.71 23.29 -64.65
N ASP A 33 8.72 23.08 -63.76
CA ASP A 33 7.26 22.97 -64.06
C ASP A 33 6.84 22.05 -65.24
N LYS A 34 7.77 21.25 -65.78
CA LYS A 34 7.59 20.33 -66.90
C LYS A 34 7.71 18.89 -66.39
N PRO A 35 6.91 17.95 -66.91
CA PRO A 35 6.87 16.56 -66.42
C PRO A 35 8.21 15.81 -66.58
N ASN A 36 9.06 16.21 -67.53
CA ASN A 36 10.44 15.72 -67.68
C ASN A 36 11.46 16.77 -67.22
N ALA A 37 11.65 16.86 -65.90
CA ALA A 37 12.72 17.61 -65.28
C ALA A 37 14.11 17.06 -65.70
N PRO A 38 15.00 17.87 -66.29
CA PRO A 38 16.32 17.40 -66.71
C PRO A 38 17.19 17.03 -65.49
N LEU A 39 17.91 15.92 -65.61
CA LEU A 39 18.84 15.42 -64.60
C LEU A 39 20.27 15.80 -65.00
N VAL A 40 20.92 16.60 -64.17
CA VAL A 40 22.25 17.16 -64.42
C VAL A 40 23.24 16.64 -63.40
N ARG A 41 24.51 16.47 -63.79
CA ARG A 41 25.59 16.15 -62.85
C ARG A 41 26.11 17.43 -62.20
N ILE A 42 26.36 17.35 -60.90
CA ILE A 42 26.95 18.46 -60.15
C ILE A 42 28.47 18.39 -60.30
N GLU A 43 29.10 19.54 -60.47
CA GLU A 43 30.56 19.66 -60.57
C GLU A 43 31.23 19.81 -59.21
N ASP A 44 30.68 20.70 -58.37
CA ASP A 44 31.12 20.90 -56.99
C ASP A 44 29.92 21.10 -56.04
N LEU A 45 30.10 20.67 -54.80
CA LEU A 45 29.15 20.85 -53.71
C LEU A 45 29.86 21.43 -52.50
N SER A 46 29.17 22.31 -51.78
CA SER A 46 29.60 22.89 -50.52
C SER A 46 28.40 23.03 -49.57
N ALA A 47 28.66 23.36 -48.30
CA ALA A 47 27.59 23.57 -47.32
C ALA A 47 26.65 24.75 -47.66
N GLY A 48 27.08 25.67 -48.55
CA GLY A 48 26.33 26.88 -48.90
C GLY A 48 25.81 26.91 -50.34
N GLY A 49 26.18 25.95 -51.19
CA GLY A 49 25.80 25.96 -52.59
C GLY A 49 26.47 24.87 -53.42
N LEU A 50 26.10 24.81 -54.69
CA LEU A 50 26.59 23.84 -55.66
C LEU A 50 26.82 24.49 -57.02
N SER A 51 27.55 23.81 -57.90
CA SER A 51 27.64 24.18 -59.32
C SER A 51 27.30 23.02 -60.25
N PHE A 52 26.73 23.35 -61.40
CA PHE A 52 26.39 22.39 -62.44
C PHE A 52 26.56 23.03 -63.82
N VAL A 53 26.63 22.20 -64.87
CA VAL A 53 26.68 22.67 -66.26
C VAL A 53 25.27 22.73 -66.82
N ALA A 54 24.88 23.87 -67.38
CA ALA A 54 23.55 24.06 -67.96
C ALA A 54 23.30 23.06 -69.10
N PRO A 55 22.13 22.38 -69.15
CA PRO A 55 21.77 21.56 -70.30
C PRO A 55 21.62 22.41 -71.57
N ALA A 56 21.92 21.81 -72.73
CA ALA A 56 21.78 22.49 -74.01
C ALA A 56 20.34 23.02 -74.20
N GLY A 57 20.21 24.33 -74.43
CA GLY A 57 18.92 25.01 -74.63
C GLY A 57 18.29 25.65 -73.39
N LEU A 58 18.92 25.57 -72.22
CA LEU A 58 18.50 26.29 -71.00
C LEU A 58 19.49 27.39 -70.66
N THR A 59 19.02 28.64 -70.66
CA THR A 59 19.79 29.82 -70.23
C THR A 59 19.24 30.33 -68.91
N TYR A 60 20.11 30.57 -67.95
CA TYR A 60 19.75 31.05 -66.61
C TYR A 60 20.28 32.45 -66.39
N THR A 61 19.56 33.23 -65.59
CA THR A 61 19.95 34.61 -65.26
C THR A 61 20.41 34.73 -63.82
N THR A 62 21.41 35.58 -63.56
CA THR A 62 21.88 35.84 -62.20
C THR A 62 20.75 36.42 -61.34
N GLY A 63 20.52 35.82 -60.17
CA GLY A 63 19.44 36.17 -59.25
C GLY A 63 18.19 35.30 -59.34
N GLU A 64 18.06 34.49 -60.40
CA GLU A 64 16.94 33.56 -60.61
C GLU A 64 16.93 32.46 -59.54
N VAL A 65 15.74 32.09 -59.07
CA VAL A 65 15.55 31.02 -58.07
C VAL A 65 15.08 29.76 -58.78
N ILE A 66 15.87 28.70 -58.66
CA ILE A 66 15.65 27.40 -59.26
C ILE A 66 15.26 26.42 -58.15
N LYS A 67 14.15 25.71 -58.33
CA LYS A 67 13.80 24.57 -57.47
C LYS A 67 14.39 23.30 -58.06
N GLY A 68 15.02 22.49 -57.23
CA GLY A 68 15.63 21.25 -57.66
C GLY A 68 15.53 20.17 -56.60
N ARG A 69 15.73 18.93 -57.03
CA ARG A 69 15.88 17.78 -56.14
C ARG A 69 17.31 17.27 -56.26
N LEU A 70 18.09 17.45 -55.20
CA LEU A 70 19.44 16.96 -55.07
C LEU A 70 19.42 15.47 -54.72
N GLN A 71 20.09 14.65 -55.51
CA GLN A 71 20.09 13.20 -55.37
C GLN A 71 21.52 12.68 -55.16
N PHE A 72 21.73 12.01 -54.04
CA PHE A 72 22.95 11.29 -53.71
C PHE A 72 22.71 9.79 -53.82
N LEU A 73 23.73 9.05 -54.24
CA LEU A 73 23.71 7.59 -54.24
C LEU A 73 24.83 7.11 -53.33
N ILE A 74 24.46 6.51 -52.20
CA ILE A 74 25.37 6.07 -51.13
C ILE A 74 25.07 4.59 -50.90
N ASP A 75 26.06 3.72 -51.09
CA ASP A 75 25.93 2.26 -50.88
C ASP A 75 24.66 1.63 -51.49
N ASN A 76 24.32 2.05 -52.73
CA ASN A 76 23.13 1.65 -53.48
C ASN A 76 21.77 2.14 -52.95
N LEU A 77 21.77 3.02 -51.95
CA LEU A 77 20.60 3.75 -51.47
C LEU A 77 20.59 5.17 -52.05
N GLY A 78 19.43 5.59 -52.56
CA GLY A 78 19.22 6.95 -53.07
C GLY A 78 18.72 7.88 -51.98
N LEU A 79 19.50 8.91 -51.62
CA LEU A 79 19.04 10.02 -50.79
C LEU A 79 18.61 11.17 -51.69
N ALA A 80 17.43 11.73 -51.46
CA ALA A 80 16.92 12.86 -52.21
C ALA A 80 16.49 14.00 -51.28
N MET A 81 16.88 15.22 -51.61
CA MET A 81 16.59 16.43 -50.85
C MET A 81 16.06 17.51 -51.79
N ASP A 82 14.92 18.11 -51.45
CA ASP A 82 14.36 19.22 -52.20
C ASP A 82 15.03 20.52 -51.78
N VAL A 83 15.55 21.26 -52.75
CA VAL A 83 16.36 22.46 -52.52
C VAL A 83 15.91 23.61 -53.40
N GLU A 84 15.81 24.80 -52.81
CA GLU A 84 15.69 26.04 -53.56
C GLU A 84 17.08 26.68 -53.68
N MET A 85 17.47 27.10 -54.87
CA MET A 85 18.80 27.64 -55.11
C MET A 85 18.73 28.92 -55.93
N GLN A 86 19.47 29.94 -55.53
CA GLN A 86 19.63 31.17 -56.31
C GLN A 86 20.86 31.11 -57.18
N VAL A 87 20.72 31.43 -58.46
CA VAL A 87 21.85 31.59 -59.38
C VAL A 87 22.67 32.80 -58.95
N ARG A 88 23.95 32.60 -58.61
CA ARG A 88 24.88 33.67 -58.21
C ARG A 88 25.92 34.00 -59.28
N SER A 89 26.30 33.02 -60.08
CA SER A 89 27.30 33.18 -61.12
C SER A 89 26.96 32.33 -62.33
N VAL A 90 27.06 32.91 -63.53
CA VAL A 90 26.93 32.21 -64.81
C VAL A 90 28.20 32.47 -65.61
N ASP A 91 28.92 31.41 -65.97
CA ASP A 91 30.07 31.47 -66.86
C ASP A 91 29.64 31.07 -68.27
N ASN A 92 29.70 32.02 -69.19
CA ASN A 92 29.29 31.83 -70.59
C ASN A 92 30.30 31.02 -71.42
N ALA A 93 31.55 30.88 -70.96
CA ALA A 93 32.56 30.11 -71.70
C ALA A 93 32.45 28.60 -71.44
N SER A 94 32.11 28.22 -70.21
CA SER A 94 31.98 26.81 -69.77
C SER A 94 30.54 26.35 -69.56
N SER A 95 29.55 27.23 -69.75
CA SER A 95 28.14 27.02 -69.40
C SER A 95 27.93 26.60 -67.94
N ARG A 96 28.87 26.98 -67.06
CA ARG A 96 28.87 26.62 -65.65
C ARG A 96 28.02 27.60 -64.85
N ILE A 97 27.15 27.06 -64.03
CA ILE A 97 26.25 27.82 -63.17
C ILE A 97 26.59 27.52 -61.73
N GLY A 98 26.87 28.59 -60.97
CA GLY A 98 27.05 28.53 -59.52
C GLY A 98 25.79 29.01 -58.82
N CYS A 99 25.25 28.15 -57.97
CA CYS A 99 24.03 28.41 -57.23
C CYS A 99 24.28 28.38 -55.72
N GLN A 100 23.61 29.28 -55.00
CA GLN A 100 23.59 29.33 -53.54
C GLN A 100 22.28 28.75 -53.03
N PHE A 101 22.31 27.89 -52.02
CA PHE A 101 21.08 27.39 -51.40
C PHE A 101 20.32 28.53 -50.71
N GLN A 102 19.01 28.56 -50.88
CA GLN A 102 18.09 29.44 -50.17
C GLN A 102 17.17 28.62 -49.28
N ASN A 103 16.88 29.13 -48.09
CA ASN A 103 15.88 28.58 -47.17
C ASN A 103 16.01 27.08 -46.89
N LEU A 104 17.24 26.53 -46.83
CA LEU A 104 17.44 25.16 -46.37
C LEU A 104 17.00 25.03 -44.91
N GLU A 105 16.30 23.95 -44.59
CA GLU A 105 15.96 23.63 -43.22
C GLU A 105 17.24 23.29 -42.43
N ALA A 106 17.22 23.51 -41.12
CA ALA A 106 18.38 23.22 -40.27
C ALA A 106 18.79 21.74 -40.35
N GLN A 107 17.82 20.86 -40.58
CA GLN A 107 17.99 19.42 -40.79
C GLN A 107 18.75 19.09 -42.08
N ASP A 108 18.42 19.77 -43.18
CA ASP A 108 19.08 19.60 -44.47
C ASP A 108 20.53 20.11 -44.43
N ILE A 109 20.77 21.23 -43.73
CA ILE A 109 22.11 21.79 -43.52
C ILE A 109 22.99 20.82 -42.73
N ALA A 110 22.45 20.22 -41.67
CA ALA A 110 23.17 19.23 -40.86
C ALA A 110 23.51 17.99 -41.69
N THR A 111 22.54 17.48 -42.47
CA THR A 111 22.73 16.33 -43.37
C THR A 111 23.81 16.61 -44.41
N LEU A 112 23.74 17.76 -45.10
CA LEU A 112 24.77 18.18 -46.07
C LEU A 112 26.16 18.28 -45.44
N ARG A 113 26.28 18.87 -44.26
CA ARG A 113 27.57 18.99 -43.56
C ARG A 113 28.14 17.62 -43.20
N HIS A 114 27.31 16.73 -42.65
CA HIS A 114 27.75 15.38 -42.32
C HIS A 114 28.23 14.64 -43.57
N LEU A 115 27.47 14.67 -44.67
CA LEU A 115 27.89 14.08 -45.95
C LEU A 115 29.22 14.64 -46.48
N ILE A 116 29.41 15.97 -46.40
CA ILE A 116 30.65 16.63 -46.82
C ILE A 116 31.82 16.19 -45.94
N THR A 117 31.65 16.17 -44.63
CA THR A 117 32.70 15.79 -43.67
C THR A 117 33.07 14.32 -43.77
N SER A 118 32.09 13.42 -43.90
CA SER A 118 32.36 11.99 -44.09
C SER A 118 33.06 11.72 -45.42
N HIS A 119 32.66 12.40 -46.50
CA HIS A 119 33.35 12.27 -47.79
C HIS A 119 34.79 12.78 -47.73
N LEU A 120 35.04 13.91 -47.03
CA LEU A 120 36.39 14.45 -46.85
C LEU A 120 37.29 13.59 -45.96
N SER A 121 36.71 12.90 -44.98
CA SER A 121 37.43 12.00 -44.06
C SER A 121 37.62 10.59 -44.64
N GLY A 122 36.94 10.25 -45.75
CA GLY A 122 37.00 8.93 -46.37
C GLY A 122 36.20 7.86 -45.60
N GLU A 123 35.31 8.28 -44.72
CA GLU A 123 34.47 7.41 -43.91
C GLU A 123 33.26 6.89 -44.71
N ILE A 124 32.90 5.62 -44.50
CA ILE A 124 31.74 5.01 -45.15
C ILE A 124 30.48 5.50 -44.42
N VAL A 125 29.71 6.38 -45.07
CA VAL A 125 28.47 6.93 -44.52
C VAL A 125 27.43 5.81 -44.37
N SER A 126 27.10 5.43 -43.13
CA SER A 126 26.07 4.44 -42.82
C SER A 126 24.71 5.11 -42.54
N LEU A 127 23.62 4.47 -42.97
CA LEU A 127 22.24 4.96 -42.76
C LEU A 127 21.92 5.19 -41.28
N GLY A 128 22.46 4.35 -40.39
CA GLY A 128 22.23 4.47 -38.95
C GLY A 128 22.76 5.79 -38.38
N GLU A 129 23.83 6.33 -38.96
CA GLU A 129 24.46 7.56 -38.52
C GLU A 129 23.73 8.80 -39.05
N VAL A 130 23.28 8.77 -40.32
CA VAL A 130 22.40 9.80 -40.87
C VAL A 130 21.09 9.86 -40.06
N LEU A 131 20.46 8.73 -39.77
CA LEU A 131 19.25 8.70 -38.93
C LEU A 131 19.52 9.16 -37.49
N ALA A 132 20.66 8.80 -36.90
CA ALA A 132 21.03 9.25 -35.57
C ALA A 132 21.23 10.77 -35.51
N THR A 133 21.83 11.38 -36.54
CA THR A 133 21.94 12.85 -36.63
C THR A 133 20.57 13.53 -36.82
N LEU A 134 19.64 12.89 -37.54
CA LEU A 134 18.26 13.38 -37.68
C LEU A 134 17.45 13.27 -36.38
N GLN A 135 17.64 12.20 -35.60
CA GLN A 135 16.93 11.98 -34.33
C GLN A 135 17.54 12.73 -33.15
N ARG A 136 18.81 13.13 -33.25
CA ARG A 136 19.50 13.85 -32.19
C ARG A 136 19.15 15.33 -32.30
N ASP A 137 18.00 15.68 -31.75
CA ASP A 137 17.55 17.05 -31.47
C ASP A 137 18.53 17.76 -30.53
N ASN A 138 19.69 18.15 -31.05
CA ASN A 138 20.64 19.07 -30.42
C ASN A 138 20.30 20.53 -30.77
N PHE A 139 19.02 20.81 -31.03
CA PHE A 139 18.54 22.18 -31.02
C PHE A 139 18.19 22.53 -29.59
N THR A 140 19.09 23.25 -28.92
CA THR A 140 18.72 24.00 -27.71
C THR A 140 17.49 24.83 -28.11
N LYS A 141 16.31 24.48 -27.56
CA LYS A 141 15.13 25.33 -27.66
C LYS A 141 15.60 26.75 -27.42
N ALA A 142 15.33 27.66 -28.38
CA ALA A 142 15.61 29.07 -28.20
C ALA A 142 15.13 29.42 -26.79
N ARG A 143 16.06 29.82 -25.91
CA ARG A 143 15.75 30.14 -24.53
C ARG A 143 14.61 31.13 -24.61
N LYS A 144 13.42 30.72 -24.17
CA LYS A 144 12.27 31.62 -24.04
C LYS A 144 12.82 32.77 -23.22
N VAL A 145 12.98 33.93 -23.84
CA VAL A 145 13.47 35.13 -23.16
C VAL A 145 12.38 35.46 -22.17
N LYS A 146 12.47 34.84 -20.99
CA LYS A 146 11.74 35.23 -19.81
C LYS A 146 12.27 36.63 -19.58
N GLY A 147 11.40 37.61 -19.81
CA GLY A 147 11.72 39.02 -19.73
C GLY A 147 12.56 39.30 -18.50
N SER A 148 13.53 40.18 -18.70
CA SER A 148 14.38 40.86 -17.72
C SER A 148 14.37 40.31 -16.31
N ASP A 149 15.58 39.98 -15.86
CA ASP A 149 16.00 39.85 -14.48
C ASP A 149 15.44 40.99 -13.59
N SER A 150 14.21 40.78 -13.13
CA SER A 150 13.62 41.45 -12.00
C SER A 150 13.26 40.33 -11.05
N GLY A 151 13.93 40.32 -9.89
CA GLY A 151 13.65 39.36 -8.84
C GLY A 151 12.14 39.19 -8.68
N MET A 152 11.69 37.93 -8.65
CA MET A 152 10.29 37.53 -8.58
C MET A 152 9.48 38.56 -7.77
N SER A 153 8.52 39.25 -8.43
CA SER A 153 7.69 40.29 -7.80
C SER A 153 7.18 39.81 -6.44
N ALA A 154 7.12 40.70 -5.43
CA ALA A 154 6.69 40.35 -4.07
C ALA A 154 5.37 39.57 -4.05
N LEU A 155 4.45 39.88 -4.97
CA LEU A 155 3.20 39.16 -5.18
C LEU A 155 3.39 37.72 -5.72
N GLY A 156 4.36 37.54 -6.62
CA GLY A 156 4.75 36.23 -7.15
C GLY A 156 5.42 35.34 -6.11
N ARG A 157 6.26 35.92 -5.23
CA ARG A 157 6.83 35.21 -4.08
C ARG A 157 5.76 34.79 -3.08
N LEU A 158 4.81 35.69 -2.77
CA LEU A 158 3.68 35.37 -1.88
C LEU A 158 2.86 34.21 -2.43
N ARG A 159 2.50 34.21 -3.73
CA ARG A 159 1.77 33.10 -4.37
C ARG A 159 2.55 31.79 -4.38
N ALA A 160 3.86 31.84 -4.63
CA ALA A 160 4.70 30.65 -4.62
C ALA A 160 4.80 30.06 -3.20
N VAL A 161 4.93 30.90 -2.18
CA VAL A 161 4.97 30.48 -0.77
C VAL A 161 3.62 29.91 -0.33
N THR A 162 2.49 30.54 -0.66
CA THR A 162 1.17 30.00 -0.28
C THR A 162 0.87 28.67 -0.96
N PHE A 163 1.24 28.50 -2.23
CA PHE A 163 1.08 27.23 -2.93
C PHE A 163 1.98 26.13 -2.35
N SER A 164 3.24 26.44 -2.06
CA SER A 164 4.19 25.49 -1.45
C SER A 164 3.76 25.11 -0.04
N LEU A 165 3.27 26.07 0.76
CA LEU A 165 2.75 25.83 2.10
C LEU A 165 1.47 24.98 2.05
N GLY A 166 0.60 25.20 1.07
CA GLY A 166 -0.59 24.37 0.86
C GLY A 166 -0.24 22.91 0.59
N ILE A 167 0.70 22.65 -0.31
CA ILE A 167 1.20 21.29 -0.58
C ILE A 167 1.86 20.70 0.67
N PHE A 168 2.64 21.49 1.41
CA PHE A 168 3.29 21.03 2.64
C PHE A 168 2.27 20.62 3.71
N ILE A 169 1.20 21.39 3.92
CA ILE A 169 0.14 21.05 4.88
C ILE A 169 -0.57 19.76 4.47
N VAL A 170 -0.87 19.58 3.18
CA VAL A 170 -1.46 18.34 2.67
C VAL A 170 -0.50 17.16 2.89
N GLY A 171 0.79 17.36 2.63
CA GLY A 171 1.83 16.36 2.90
C GLY A 171 1.93 15.99 4.38
N LEU A 172 1.87 16.97 5.28
CA LEU A 172 1.89 16.76 6.73
C LEU A 172 0.64 16.02 7.21
N ALA A 173 -0.54 16.35 6.68
CA ALA A 173 -1.78 15.66 6.98
C ALA A 173 -1.74 14.19 6.51
N ALA A 174 -1.24 13.95 5.29
CA ALA A 174 -1.05 12.60 4.75
C ALA A 174 -0.04 11.81 5.59
N PHE A 175 1.07 12.42 5.99
CA PHE A 175 2.06 11.80 6.86
C PHE A 175 1.47 11.44 8.23
N GLY A 176 0.72 12.35 8.85
CA GLY A 176 0.03 12.09 10.12
C GLY A 176 -0.99 10.94 10.02
N PHE A 177 -1.72 10.87 8.90
CA PHE A 177 -2.65 9.77 8.64
C PHE A 177 -1.93 8.42 8.51
N ILE A 178 -0.87 8.36 7.70
CA ILE A 178 -0.06 7.14 7.53
C ILE A 178 0.54 6.72 8.87
N PHE A 179 1.10 7.67 9.62
CA PHE A 179 1.67 7.40 10.95
C PHE A 179 0.62 6.82 11.90
N LYS A 180 -0.59 7.39 11.95
CA LYS A 180 -1.71 6.87 12.75
C LYS A 180 -2.08 5.45 12.33
N THR A 181 -2.18 5.17 11.03
CA THR A 181 -2.53 3.83 10.52
C THR A 181 -1.46 2.79 10.85
N VAL A 182 -0.18 3.13 10.67
CA VAL A 182 0.93 2.24 11.02
C VAL A 182 0.96 2.00 12.52
N TYR A 183 0.75 3.03 13.34
CA TYR A 183 0.67 2.87 14.79
C TYR A 183 -0.46 1.93 15.20
N GLY A 184 -1.67 2.14 14.66
CA GLY A 184 -2.83 1.29 14.94
C GLY A 184 -2.61 -0.16 14.52
N LEU A 185 -1.89 -0.42 13.43
CA LEU A 185 -1.63 -1.77 12.94
C LEU A 185 -0.57 -2.53 13.74
N TYR A 186 0.43 -1.83 14.30
CA TYR A 186 1.56 -2.46 15.00
C TYR A 186 1.43 -2.47 16.53
N PHE A 187 0.74 -1.50 17.13
CA PHE A 187 0.73 -1.31 18.59
C PHE A 187 -0.63 -1.49 19.24
N VAL A 188 -1.72 -1.50 18.46
CA VAL A 188 -3.08 -1.61 18.96
C VAL A 188 -3.67 -2.96 18.56
N SER A 189 -3.94 -3.78 19.57
CA SER A 189 -4.55 -5.09 19.39
C SER A 189 -5.99 -5.06 19.88
N HIS A 190 -6.94 -5.25 18.96
CA HIS A 190 -8.36 -5.39 19.26
C HIS A 190 -8.70 -6.86 19.54
N ALA A 191 -9.54 -7.09 20.54
CA ALA A 191 -10.15 -8.40 20.77
C ALA A 191 -11.14 -8.73 19.65
N SER A 192 -11.21 -10.00 19.24
CA SER A 192 -12.18 -10.47 18.26
C SER A 192 -13.59 -10.55 18.83
N ALA A 193 -13.71 -10.85 20.12
CA ALA A 193 -14.96 -10.82 20.87
C ALA A 193 -14.68 -10.66 22.36
N GLY A 194 -15.59 -10.03 23.10
CA GLY A 194 -15.51 -9.93 24.55
C GLY A 194 -16.88 -9.91 25.20
N LEU A 195 -16.97 -10.43 26.42
CA LEU A 195 -18.19 -10.43 27.22
C LEU A 195 -17.87 -10.28 28.72
N VAL A 196 -18.81 -9.71 29.46
CA VAL A 196 -18.75 -9.70 30.92
C VAL A 196 -19.10 -11.10 31.44
N SER A 197 -18.18 -11.71 32.16
CA SER A 197 -18.28 -13.07 32.71
C SER A 197 -18.29 -13.05 34.24
N ILE A 198 -19.17 -13.85 34.84
CA ILE A 198 -19.18 -14.09 36.29
C ILE A 198 -18.74 -15.54 36.52
N PRO A 199 -17.88 -15.82 37.52
CA PRO A 199 -17.53 -17.19 37.87
C PRO A 199 -18.79 -18.00 38.18
N SER A 200 -18.96 -19.12 37.49
CA SER A 200 -20.02 -20.09 37.78
C SER A 200 -19.45 -21.29 38.55
N MET A 201 -20.30 -21.93 39.35
CA MET A 201 -19.96 -23.10 40.14
C MET A 201 -20.90 -24.24 39.81
N ASP A 202 -20.33 -25.40 39.55
CA ASP A 202 -21.07 -26.59 39.19
C ASP A 202 -21.30 -27.46 40.44
N VAL A 203 -22.57 -27.75 40.72
CA VAL A 203 -22.94 -28.70 41.78
C VAL A 203 -23.20 -30.06 41.14
N THR A 204 -22.33 -31.00 41.47
CA THR A 204 -22.34 -32.35 40.90
C THR A 204 -22.99 -33.38 41.82
N MET A 205 -23.55 -34.43 41.23
CA MET A 205 -24.07 -35.58 41.97
C MET A 205 -22.97 -36.28 42.79
N PRO A 206 -23.16 -36.46 44.11
CA PRO A 206 -22.17 -37.17 44.94
C PRO A 206 -22.18 -38.69 44.68
N ARG A 207 -23.31 -39.24 44.23
CA ARG A 207 -23.56 -40.66 43.97
C ARG A 207 -24.54 -40.80 42.81
N GLU A 208 -24.60 -41.98 42.22
CA GLU A 208 -25.58 -42.31 41.19
C GLU A 208 -26.98 -42.46 41.79
N GLY A 209 -28.00 -41.91 41.14
CA GLY A 209 -29.36 -41.93 41.65
C GLY A 209 -30.32 -41.01 40.90
N THR A 210 -31.56 -40.94 41.35
CA THR A 210 -32.57 -40.02 40.79
C THR A 210 -32.55 -38.69 41.54
N VAL A 211 -32.58 -37.58 40.80
CA VAL A 211 -32.56 -36.22 41.36
C VAL A 211 -33.97 -35.64 41.42
N GLN A 212 -34.30 -34.98 42.51
CA GLN A 212 -35.53 -34.19 42.66
C GLN A 212 -35.14 -32.77 43.08
N SER A 213 -35.36 -31.77 42.21
CA SER A 213 -35.08 -30.39 42.57
C SER A 213 -36.04 -29.89 43.65
N LEU A 214 -35.50 -29.08 44.56
CA LEU A 214 -36.24 -28.32 45.57
C LEU A 214 -36.25 -26.82 45.27
N VAL A 215 -35.54 -26.39 44.22
CA VAL A 215 -35.36 -24.98 43.86
C VAL A 215 -35.73 -24.76 42.40
N ALA A 216 -36.46 -23.69 42.12
CA ALA A 216 -36.84 -23.31 40.76
C ALA A 216 -35.64 -22.72 39.99
N GLN A 217 -35.73 -22.71 38.66
CA GLN A 217 -34.78 -22.00 37.81
C GLN A 217 -34.79 -20.49 38.13
N ASN A 218 -33.61 -19.87 38.21
CA ASN A 218 -33.41 -18.51 38.75
C ASN A 218 -33.76 -18.33 40.23
N GLY A 219 -33.97 -19.43 40.97
CA GLY A 219 -34.16 -19.40 42.40
C GLY A 219 -32.88 -18.98 43.13
N GLU A 220 -33.04 -18.18 44.18
CA GLU A 220 -31.94 -17.79 45.04
C GLU A 220 -31.72 -18.85 46.14
N ALA A 221 -30.47 -19.24 46.34
CA ALA A 221 -30.06 -20.16 47.39
C ALA A 221 -29.01 -19.50 48.28
N THR A 222 -29.22 -19.56 49.59
CA THR A 222 -28.18 -19.19 50.56
C THR A 222 -27.19 -20.33 50.74
N LYS A 223 -25.99 -20.03 51.22
CA LYS A 223 -25.00 -21.05 51.53
C LYS A 223 -25.56 -22.06 52.52
N GLY A 224 -25.52 -23.35 52.16
CA GLY A 224 -26.08 -24.45 52.93
C GLY A 224 -27.56 -24.74 52.67
N ALA A 225 -28.27 -23.91 51.88
CA ALA A 225 -29.65 -24.18 51.53
C ALA A 225 -29.77 -25.45 50.67
N PRO A 226 -30.84 -26.25 50.85
CA PRO A 226 -31.07 -27.45 50.06
C PRO A 226 -31.46 -27.08 48.63
N LEU A 227 -30.73 -27.60 47.64
CA LEU A 227 -30.96 -27.38 46.20
C LEU A 227 -31.80 -28.50 45.58
N ALA A 228 -31.45 -29.74 45.90
CA ALA A 228 -32.14 -30.94 45.43
C ALA A 228 -31.95 -32.08 46.42
N THR A 229 -32.87 -33.03 46.40
CA THR A 229 -32.69 -34.33 47.02
C THR A 229 -32.31 -35.35 45.94
N PHE A 230 -31.47 -36.31 46.29
CA PHE A 230 -31.16 -37.44 45.44
C PHE A 230 -31.51 -38.73 46.17
N ASN A 231 -32.06 -39.70 45.44
CA ASN A 231 -32.34 -41.03 45.95
C ASN A 231 -31.40 -42.03 45.30
N THR A 232 -30.70 -42.81 46.11
CA THR A 232 -29.75 -43.84 45.66
C THR A 232 -30.08 -45.19 46.30
N SER A 233 -29.70 -46.28 45.65
CA SER A 233 -29.86 -47.63 46.20
C SER A 233 -28.83 -47.86 47.30
N MET A 234 -29.21 -48.51 48.41
CA MET A 234 -28.28 -48.87 49.49
C MET A 234 -27.15 -49.79 49.01
N LEU A 235 -27.39 -50.58 47.96
CA LEU A 235 -26.35 -51.38 47.31
C LEU A 235 -25.19 -50.51 46.80
N GLU A 236 -25.48 -49.33 46.23
CA GLU A 236 -24.48 -48.38 45.69
C GLU A 236 -23.58 -47.80 46.80
N MET A 237 -24.11 -47.65 48.01
CA MET A 237 -23.32 -47.22 49.17
C MET A 237 -22.32 -48.29 49.59
N LEU A 238 -22.71 -49.56 49.52
CA LEU A 238 -21.96 -50.69 50.03
C LEU A 238 -21.00 -51.31 48.99
N LYS A 239 -21.13 -50.99 47.70
CA LYS A 239 -20.25 -51.49 46.61
C LYS A 239 -18.74 -51.38 46.89
N GLY A 240 -18.30 -50.41 47.70
CA GLY A 240 -16.88 -50.26 48.08
C GLY A 240 -16.44 -51.03 49.33
N SER A 241 -17.38 -51.62 50.07
CA SER A 241 -17.15 -52.27 51.38
C SER A 241 -17.71 -53.69 51.48
N LEU A 242 -18.37 -54.19 50.43
CA LEU A 242 -18.89 -55.56 50.38
C LEU A 242 -17.74 -56.53 50.10
N THR A 243 -17.56 -57.52 50.98
CA THR A 243 -16.69 -58.68 50.73
C THR A 243 -17.50 -59.79 50.06
N GLY A 244 -16.86 -60.72 49.34
CA GLY A 244 -17.54 -61.71 48.50
C GLY A 244 -18.59 -62.58 49.21
N GLU A 245 -18.53 -62.69 50.54
CA GLU A 245 -19.51 -63.41 51.37
C GLU A 245 -20.83 -62.64 51.60
N ASP A 246 -20.83 -61.32 51.41
CA ASP A 246 -22.01 -60.46 51.58
C ASP A 246 -22.92 -60.41 50.33
N LEU A 247 -22.48 -61.01 49.22
CA LEU A 247 -23.18 -61.08 47.94
C LEU A 247 -24.12 -62.29 47.82
N GLN A 248 -24.72 -62.74 48.92
CA GLN A 248 -25.75 -63.79 48.85
C GLN A 248 -27.02 -63.25 48.17
N PRO A 249 -27.66 -64.02 47.27
CA PRO A 249 -28.82 -63.56 46.48
C PRO A 249 -29.96 -62.97 47.32
N ALA A 250 -30.26 -63.57 48.47
CA ALA A 250 -31.32 -63.12 49.37
C ALA A 250 -31.02 -61.76 50.03
N LYS A 251 -29.75 -61.47 50.31
CA LYS A 251 -29.34 -60.21 50.96
C LYS A 251 -29.20 -59.07 49.95
N ILE A 252 -28.91 -59.42 48.70
CA ILE A 252 -28.94 -58.49 47.56
C ILE A 252 -30.37 -57.98 47.31
N GLU A 253 -31.38 -58.86 47.30
CA GLU A 253 -32.78 -58.45 47.16
C GLU A 253 -33.25 -57.50 48.29
N GLU A 254 -32.85 -57.76 49.53
CA GLU A 254 -33.15 -56.88 50.67
C GLU A 254 -32.50 -55.49 50.52
N LEU A 255 -31.25 -55.44 50.02
CA LEU A 255 -30.49 -54.21 49.83
C LEU A 255 -30.94 -53.41 48.59
N TYR A 256 -31.48 -54.06 47.56
CA TYR A 256 -32.09 -53.38 46.40
C TYR A 256 -33.37 -52.63 46.80
N GLY A 257 -34.15 -53.17 47.74
CA GLY A 257 -35.40 -52.56 48.21
C GLY A 257 -35.21 -51.33 49.13
N LYS A 258 -34.03 -51.14 49.72
CA LYS A 258 -33.74 -50.00 50.59
C LYS A 258 -33.11 -48.87 49.78
N GLN A 259 -33.89 -47.80 49.59
CA GLN A 259 -33.39 -46.55 49.02
C GLN A 259 -32.99 -45.59 50.14
N MET A 260 -31.90 -44.86 49.93
CA MET A 260 -31.44 -43.80 50.81
C MET A 260 -31.56 -42.47 50.08
N SER A 261 -32.12 -41.47 50.76
CA SER A 261 -32.20 -40.10 50.27
C SER A 261 -31.10 -39.24 50.91
N GLY A 262 -30.51 -38.36 50.12
CA GLY A 262 -29.59 -37.34 50.58
C GLY A 262 -29.94 -35.99 49.96
N THR A 263 -29.40 -34.91 50.52
CA THR A 263 -29.67 -33.55 50.05
C THR A 263 -28.39 -32.90 49.56
N MET A 264 -28.45 -32.29 48.39
CA MET A 264 -27.39 -31.45 47.84
C MET A 264 -27.64 -30.01 48.29
N THR A 265 -26.61 -29.37 48.85
CA THR A 265 -26.72 -28.00 49.37
C THR A 265 -25.88 -27.03 48.55
N SER A 266 -26.27 -25.75 48.57
CA SER A 266 -25.51 -24.71 47.89
C SER A 266 -24.19 -24.41 48.61
N PRO A 267 -23.05 -24.34 47.91
CA PRO A 267 -21.76 -23.98 48.52
C PRO A 267 -21.62 -22.48 48.81
N CYS A 268 -22.53 -21.64 48.29
CA CYS A 268 -22.44 -20.18 48.29
C CYS A 268 -23.81 -19.49 48.31
N ASP A 269 -23.83 -18.19 48.58
CA ASP A 269 -25.00 -17.35 48.37
C ASP A 269 -25.13 -17.02 46.88
N CYS A 270 -25.88 -17.88 46.18
CA CYS A 270 -25.85 -17.99 44.73
C CYS A 270 -27.26 -18.08 44.14
N VAL A 271 -27.38 -17.78 42.85
CA VAL A 271 -28.61 -17.97 42.07
C VAL A 271 -28.43 -19.18 41.17
N VAL A 272 -29.48 -20.00 41.03
CA VAL A 272 -29.49 -21.13 40.10
C VAL A 272 -29.62 -20.60 38.67
N ALA A 273 -28.50 -20.53 37.95
CA ALA A 273 -28.49 -20.06 36.56
C ALA A 273 -29.09 -21.09 35.61
N ARG A 274 -28.75 -22.37 35.78
CA ARG A 274 -29.29 -23.47 34.97
C ARG A 274 -29.42 -24.75 35.79
N GLN A 275 -30.47 -25.49 35.52
CA GLN A 275 -30.63 -26.89 35.90
C GLN A 275 -30.38 -27.74 34.66
N LEU A 276 -29.37 -28.62 34.72
CA LEU A 276 -28.95 -29.46 33.59
C LEU A 276 -29.62 -30.83 33.60
N VAL A 277 -30.09 -31.28 34.78
CA VAL A 277 -30.81 -32.54 34.94
C VAL A 277 -32.19 -32.25 35.49
N ALA A 278 -33.22 -32.68 34.76
CA ALA A 278 -34.61 -32.46 35.14
C ALA A 278 -35.04 -33.32 36.35
N ASP A 279 -36.13 -32.92 36.98
CA ASP A 279 -36.69 -33.61 38.14
C ASP A 279 -37.12 -35.05 37.81
N GLY A 280 -36.84 -35.96 38.75
CA GLY A 280 -37.08 -37.39 38.62
C GLY A 280 -36.09 -38.13 37.71
N GLN A 281 -35.13 -37.43 37.08
CA GLN A 281 -34.17 -38.09 36.19
C GLN A 281 -33.00 -38.72 36.94
N PHE A 282 -32.52 -39.82 36.37
CA PHE A 282 -31.30 -40.48 36.82
C PHE A 282 -30.08 -39.65 36.44
N ALA A 283 -29.15 -39.49 37.39
CA ALA A 283 -27.87 -38.85 37.18
C ALA A 283 -26.74 -39.68 37.78
N SER A 284 -25.62 -39.72 37.07
CA SER A 284 -24.42 -40.45 37.48
C SER A 284 -23.58 -39.65 38.46
N LYS A 285 -22.68 -40.33 39.18
CA LYS A 285 -21.74 -39.70 40.10
C LYS A 285 -20.84 -38.73 39.32
N GLY A 286 -20.69 -37.51 39.84
CA GLY A 286 -19.91 -36.44 39.20
C GLY A 286 -20.65 -35.70 38.08
N GLN A 287 -21.85 -36.12 37.69
CA GLN A 287 -22.66 -35.39 36.71
C GLN A 287 -23.12 -34.05 37.28
N VAL A 288 -22.95 -32.96 36.52
CA VAL A 288 -23.39 -31.62 36.92
C VAL A 288 -24.90 -31.51 36.87
N ILE A 289 -25.52 -31.10 37.98
CA ILE A 289 -26.98 -30.95 38.11
C ILE A 289 -27.38 -29.49 38.02
N PHE A 290 -26.70 -28.64 38.78
CA PHE A 290 -26.95 -27.20 38.81
C PHE A 290 -25.69 -26.43 38.46
N GLN A 291 -25.86 -25.39 37.67
CA GLN A 291 -24.88 -24.33 37.49
C GLN A 291 -25.34 -23.12 38.30
N LEU A 292 -24.54 -22.74 39.29
CA LEU A 292 -24.80 -21.64 40.21
C LEU A 292 -23.94 -20.43 39.86
N VAL A 293 -24.48 -19.23 40.08
CA VAL A 293 -23.75 -17.97 39.90
C VAL A 293 -23.81 -17.16 41.21
N PRO A 294 -22.67 -16.71 41.78
CA PRO A 294 -22.67 -15.92 43.00
C PRO A 294 -23.32 -14.55 42.81
N ARG A 295 -24.12 -14.11 43.79
CA ARG A 295 -24.83 -12.82 43.74
C ARG A 295 -23.89 -11.61 43.81
N ASN A 296 -22.89 -11.69 44.69
CA ASN A 296 -21.99 -10.58 45.02
C ASN A 296 -20.55 -10.79 44.51
N ALA A 297 -20.34 -11.66 43.52
CA ALA A 297 -19.01 -11.81 42.94
C ALA A 297 -18.70 -10.61 42.02
N PRO A 298 -17.48 -10.04 42.10
CA PRO A 298 -17.06 -9.04 41.14
C PRO A 298 -17.03 -9.67 39.75
N ALA A 299 -17.74 -9.07 38.79
CA ALA A 299 -17.72 -9.56 37.42
C ALA A 299 -16.35 -9.29 36.77
N THR A 300 -15.92 -10.25 35.94
CA THR A 300 -14.69 -10.17 35.16
C THR A 300 -15.03 -9.99 33.69
N VAL A 301 -14.05 -9.65 32.86
CA VAL A 301 -14.25 -9.58 31.41
C VAL A 301 -13.48 -10.72 30.76
N GLU A 302 -14.16 -11.52 29.96
CA GLU A 302 -13.52 -12.51 29.11
C GLU A 302 -13.43 -11.96 27.69
N ALA A 303 -12.24 -12.01 27.10
CA ALA A 303 -12.00 -11.58 25.74
C ALA A 303 -11.24 -12.64 24.94
N ARG A 304 -11.50 -12.67 23.64
CA ARG A 304 -10.83 -13.54 22.68
C ARG A 304 -9.89 -12.70 21.83
N PHE A 305 -8.67 -13.18 21.68
CA PHE A 305 -7.66 -12.60 20.82
C PHE A 305 -7.14 -13.65 19.87
N THR A 306 -6.68 -13.22 18.70
CA THR A 306 -6.08 -14.14 17.73
C THR A 306 -4.69 -14.55 18.21
N TYR A 307 -4.22 -15.74 17.80
CA TYR A 307 -2.89 -16.24 18.19
C TYR A 307 -1.74 -15.28 17.84
N ARG A 308 -1.87 -14.50 16.75
CA ARG A 308 -0.86 -13.49 16.35
C ARG A 308 -0.64 -12.40 17.40
N GLN A 309 -1.64 -12.15 18.24
CA GLN A 309 -1.63 -11.12 19.28
C GLN A 309 -1.17 -11.67 20.64
N PHE A 310 -0.67 -12.92 20.70
CA PHE A 310 -0.20 -13.57 21.94
C PHE A 310 0.81 -12.71 22.72
N ASN A 311 1.70 -12.02 22.02
CA ASN A 311 2.70 -11.17 22.67
C ASN A 311 2.10 -9.95 23.38
N ASP A 312 0.92 -9.52 22.95
CA ASP A 312 0.23 -8.35 23.51
C ASP A 312 -0.57 -8.72 24.76
N VAL A 313 -1.12 -9.93 24.80
CA VAL A 313 -2.12 -10.34 25.79
C VAL A 313 -1.58 -11.18 26.95
N LYS A 314 -0.32 -10.94 27.33
CA LYS A 314 0.32 -11.62 28.46
C LYS A 314 -0.32 -11.24 29.80
N PRO A 315 -0.32 -12.14 30.79
CA PRO A 315 -0.72 -11.81 32.16
C PRO A 315 0.09 -10.62 32.68
N GLY A 316 -0.61 -9.67 33.30
CA GLY A 316 -0.05 -8.42 33.79
C GLY A 316 -0.21 -7.22 32.84
N THR A 317 -0.53 -7.43 31.55
CA THR A 317 -0.77 -6.33 30.60
C THR A 317 -2.01 -5.53 31.00
N ARG A 318 -1.91 -4.19 30.93
CA ARG A 318 -3.05 -3.28 31.08
C ARG A 318 -3.81 -3.17 29.77
N VAL A 319 -5.13 -3.27 29.84
CA VAL A 319 -6.04 -3.16 28.71
C VAL A 319 -7.12 -2.13 29.00
N SER A 320 -7.60 -1.48 27.96
CA SER A 320 -8.80 -0.66 28.01
C SER A 320 -9.97 -1.46 27.43
N PHE A 321 -11.16 -1.26 27.98
CA PHE A 321 -12.35 -1.92 27.48
C PHE A 321 -13.59 -1.04 27.63
N GLN A 322 -14.54 -1.26 26.75
CA GLN A 322 -15.81 -0.55 26.72
C GLN A 322 -16.96 -1.55 26.66
N ILE A 323 -17.91 -1.39 27.58
CA ILE A 323 -19.08 -2.27 27.69
C ILE A 323 -20.19 -1.73 26.79
N ALA A 324 -20.85 -2.60 26.03
CA ALA A 324 -21.97 -2.21 25.19
C ALA A 324 -23.09 -1.55 26.03
N GLY A 325 -23.49 -0.35 25.61
CA GLY A 325 -24.48 0.48 26.30
C GLY A 325 -23.90 1.46 27.33
N GLU A 326 -22.57 1.48 27.53
CA GLU A 326 -21.88 2.51 28.30
C GLU A 326 -20.87 3.26 27.41
N ASP A 327 -20.84 4.60 27.51
CA ASP A 327 -19.83 5.44 26.83
C ASP A 327 -18.54 5.61 27.65
N LYS A 328 -18.48 4.99 28.84
CA LYS A 328 -17.33 5.09 29.74
C LYS A 328 -16.27 4.06 29.34
N LEU A 329 -15.10 4.56 28.92
CA LEU A 329 -13.90 3.74 28.78
C LEU A 329 -13.40 3.31 30.16
N ARG A 330 -13.28 2.01 30.39
CA ARG A 330 -12.76 1.43 31.62
C ARG A 330 -11.39 0.79 31.36
N THR A 331 -10.64 0.56 32.42
CA THR A 331 -9.34 -0.12 32.33
C THR A 331 -9.28 -1.30 33.28
N GLY A 332 -8.41 -2.25 32.96
CA GLY A 332 -8.18 -3.44 33.77
C GLY A 332 -6.87 -4.12 33.41
N GLN A 333 -6.62 -5.23 34.09
CA GLN A 333 -5.40 -6.02 33.92
C GLN A 333 -5.72 -7.46 33.52
N ILE A 334 -4.97 -8.00 32.57
CA ILE A 334 -5.05 -9.41 32.21
C ILE A 334 -4.50 -10.26 33.36
N VAL A 335 -5.32 -11.15 33.91
CA VAL A 335 -4.94 -12.06 35.00
C VAL A 335 -4.48 -13.41 34.45
N SER A 336 -5.14 -13.89 33.39
CA SER A 336 -4.83 -15.17 32.77
C SER A 336 -5.00 -15.10 31.26
N SER A 337 -4.18 -15.88 30.56
CA SER A 337 -4.23 -16.08 29.12
C SER A 337 -4.13 -17.59 28.85
N THR A 338 -5.21 -18.21 28.40
CA THR A 338 -5.27 -19.64 28.12
C THR A 338 -5.70 -19.87 26.67
N ASN A 339 -5.23 -20.97 26.07
CA ASN A 339 -5.71 -21.36 24.75
C ASN A 339 -7.17 -21.85 24.86
N LEU A 340 -7.97 -21.61 23.82
CA LEU A 340 -9.36 -22.08 23.82
C LEU A 340 -9.44 -23.61 23.75
N SER A 341 -8.44 -24.28 23.16
CA SER A 341 -8.34 -25.73 23.12
C SER A 341 -6.87 -26.15 23.23
N ASP A 342 -6.58 -27.10 24.11
CA ASP A 342 -5.21 -27.58 24.37
C ASP A 342 -4.65 -28.47 23.24
N THR A 343 -5.52 -28.94 22.34
CA THR A 343 -5.17 -29.86 21.24
C THR A 343 -4.85 -29.16 19.92
N ASP A 344 -5.27 -27.90 19.73
CA ASP A 344 -5.13 -27.19 18.46
C ASP A 344 -4.33 -25.88 18.60
N LEU A 345 -3.16 -25.86 17.94
CA LEU A 345 -2.22 -24.73 17.88
C LEU A 345 -2.76 -23.50 17.11
N SER A 346 -3.91 -23.63 16.43
CA SER A 346 -4.53 -22.55 15.64
C SER A 346 -5.68 -21.86 16.37
N THR A 347 -5.89 -22.13 17.66
CA THR A 347 -7.04 -21.58 18.38
C THR A 347 -6.81 -20.15 18.87
N ASP A 348 -7.90 -19.38 18.95
CA ASP A 348 -7.90 -18.08 19.61
C ASP A 348 -7.49 -18.24 21.09
N ILE A 349 -6.84 -17.20 21.61
CA ILE A 349 -6.46 -17.11 23.01
C ILE A 349 -7.62 -16.50 23.78
N ARG A 350 -8.06 -17.16 24.85
CA ARG A 350 -9.00 -16.59 25.82
C ARG A 350 -8.21 -15.89 26.91
N VAL A 351 -8.54 -14.64 27.17
CA VAL A 351 -7.97 -13.89 28.29
C VAL A 351 -9.03 -13.48 29.28
N GLN A 352 -8.68 -13.58 30.56
CA GLN A 352 -9.50 -13.08 31.65
C GLN A 352 -8.92 -11.76 32.16
N ILE A 353 -9.75 -10.74 32.16
CA ILE A 353 -9.40 -9.39 32.54
C ILE A 353 -10.09 -9.06 33.85
N LYS A 354 -9.31 -8.59 34.83
CA LYS A 354 -9.80 -8.03 36.07
C LYS A 354 -9.93 -6.51 35.90
N PRO A 355 -11.16 -5.97 35.96
CA PRO A 355 -11.40 -4.54 35.99
C PRO A 355 -10.73 -3.87 37.20
N ASP A 356 -10.25 -2.64 37.03
CA ASP A 356 -9.75 -1.83 38.14
C ASP A 356 -10.90 -1.34 39.04
N GLU A 357 -12.06 -1.07 38.43
CA GLU A 357 -13.30 -0.70 39.11
C GLU A 357 -14.26 -1.90 39.09
N SER A 358 -14.80 -2.30 40.24
CA SER A 358 -15.67 -3.48 40.34
C SER A 358 -16.91 -3.35 39.43
N LEU A 359 -17.14 -4.37 38.59
CA LEU A 359 -18.32 -4.45 37.73
C LEU A 359 -19.48 -5.12 38.47
N SER A 360 -20.68 -4.55 38.28
CA SER A 360 -21.94 -5.14 38.77
C SER A 360 -22.25 -6.45 38.05
N SER A 361 -22.80 -7.41 38.79
CA SER A 361 -23.27 -8.70 38.24
C SER A 361 -24.42 -8.53 37.22
N SER A 362 -25.15 -7.41 37.26
CA SER A 362 -26.19 -7.08 36.28
C SER A 362 -25.67 -6.85 34.85
N LEU A 363 -24.37 -6.65 34.68
CA LEU A 363 -23.74 -6.46 33.37
C LEU A 363 -23.33 -7.79 32.73
N ALA A 364 -23.53 -8.93 33.40
CA ALA A 364 -23.17 -10.24 32.88
C ALA A 364 -23.77 -10.53 31.50
N GLY A 365 -22.97 -11.14 30.63
CA GLY A 365 -23.36 -11.47 29.26
C GLY A 365 -23.39 -10.28 28.30
N ARG A 366 -23.15 -9.04 28.77
CA ARG A 366 -23.04 -7.90 27.87
C ARG A 366 -21.78 -7.99 27.01
N PRO A 367 -21.86 -7.69 25.70
CA PRO A 367 -20.69 -7.58 24.84
C PRO A 367 -19.74 -6.48 25.33
N VAL A 368 -18.45 -6.72 25.18
CA VAL A 368 -17.38 -5.79 25.55
C VAL A 368 -16.37 -5.71 24.42
N GLU A 369 -16.01 -4.51 24.00
CA GLU A 369 -14.85 -4.27 23.15
C GLU A 369 -13.62 -4.11 24.03
N VAL A 370 -12.57 -4.88 23.77
CA VAL A 370 -11.31 -4.80 24.51
C VAL A 370 -10.18 -4.42 23.56
N VAL A 371 -9.37 -3.46 24.00
CA VAL A 371 -8.22 -2.95 23.26
C VAL A 371 -6.98 -3.03 24.16
N SER A 372 -5.93 -3.61 23.62
CA SER A 372 -4.59 -3.64 24.23
C SER A 372 -3.69 -2.68 23.46
N ASP A 373 -3.25 -1.60 24.10
CA ASP A 373 -2.26 -0.67 23.54
C ASP A 373 -0.89 -0.90 24.20
N ARG A 374 0.10 -1.32 23.41
CA ARG A 374 1.50 -1.50 23.83
C ARG A 374 2.43 -0.39 23.33
N GLY A 375 1.90 0.62 22.65
CA GLY A 375 2.74 1.66 22.08
C GLY A 375 3.41 2.51 23.17
N PRO A 376 4.57 3.12 22.87
CA PRO A 376 5.18 4.09 23.75
C PRO A 376 4.17 5.21 23.99
N SER A 377 3.85 5.50 25.25
CA SER A 377 2.89 6.55 25.60
C SER A 377 3.33 7.88 25.00
N VAL A 378 2.71 8.29 23.88
CA VAL A 378 3.00 9.56 23.19
C VAL A 378 2.85 10.79 24.09
N ASN A 379 2.26 10.64 25.28
CA ASN A 379 2.33 11.61 26.37
C ASN A 379 3.76 12.08 26.62
N TRP A 380 4.79 11.23 26.53
CA TRP A 380 6.17 11.70 26.75
C TRP A 380 6.64 12.75 25.72
N LEU A 381 6.16 12.64 24.47
CA LEU A 381 6.49 13.57 23.38
C LEU A 381 5.64 14.84 23.48
N LEU A 382 4.36 14.71 23.82
CA LEU A 382 3.45 15.83 24.05
C LEU A 382 3.88 16.65 25.28
N ASP A 383 4.20 15.99 26.39
CA ASP A 383 4.69 16.63 27.60
C ASP A 383 6.03 17.33 27.35
N LYS A 384 6.91 16.74 26.52
CA LYS A 384 8.19 17.36 26.16
C LYS A 384 8.05 18.52 25.18
N ALA A 385 7.07 18.46 24.27
CA ALA A 385 6.75 19.56 23.36
C ALA A 385 6.07 20.73 24.10
N MET A 386 5.15 20.44 25.04
CA MET A 386 4.55 21.45 25.92
C MET A 386 5.57 22.03 26.90
N ALA A 387 6.46 21.22 27.46
CA ALA A 387 7.56 21.69 28.32
C ALA A 387 8.61 22.51 27.54
N ALA A 388 8.70 22.34 26.21
CA ALA A 388 9.56 23.13 25.33
C ALA A 388 8.91 24.44 24.84
N GLY A 389 7.68 24.75 25.28
CA GLY A 389 7.05 26.06 25.07
C GLY A 389 6.68 26.37 23.62
N LEU A 390 5.88 25.51 23.00
CA LEU A 390 5.07 25.87 21.83
C LEU A 390 3.64 26.23 22.23
#